data_AF-A0A820L610-F1
#
_entry.id   AF-A0A820L610-F1
#
_cell.length_a   1.000
_cell.length_b   1.000
_cell.length_c   1.000
_cell.angle_alpha   90.00
_cell.angle_beta   90.00
_cell.angle_gamma   90.00
#
_symmetry.space_group_name_H-M   'P 1'
#
loop_
_entity.id
_entity.type
_entity.pdbx_description
1 polymer ?
#
loop_
_entity_poly.entity_id
_entity_poly.type
_entity_poly.pdbx_seq_one_letter_code
_entity_poly.pdbx_strand_id
1 'polypeptide(L)'
;MDEFPDEVFLQMFRYVPILDLFRGFYNLNSRLNRIIGEVRIHIHSVLNEEEQGYILPNICPKQIRSFCVYEDQYEFLKLNQCNNIRQLAFG
;
A
#
# COMPACT_ATOMS: atom_id res chain seq x y z
N MET A 1 6.98 16.39 16.02
CA MET A 1 6.11 15.51 15.19
C MET A 1 4.86 15.08 15.95
N ASP A 2 4.84 15.12 17.28
CA ASP A 2 3.68 14.75 18.09
C ASP A 2 2.51 15.75 18.08
N GLU A 3 2.73 16.95 17.55
CA GLU A 3 1.74 18.04 17.57
C GLU A 3 0.69 17.96 16.47
N PHE A 4 0.97 17.28 15.35
CA PHE A 4 -0.01 17.19 14.25
C PHE A 4 -1.03 16.08 14.52
N PRO A 5 -2.33 16.31 14.30
CA PRO A 5 -3.36 15.25 14.38
C PRO A 5 -3.12 14.13 13.35
N ASP A 6 -3.61 12.92 13.65
CA ASP A 6 -3.49 11.77 12.75
C ASP A 6 -4.15 12.03 11.39
N GLU A 7 -5.23 12.82 11.37
CA GLU A 7 -5.97 13.20 10.18
C GLU A 7 -5.11 13.98 9.18
N VAL A 8 -4.18 14.81 9.69
CA VAL A 8 -3.26 15.58 8.86
C VAL A 8 -2.29 14.63 8.16
N PHE A 9 -1.72 13.66 8.89
CA PHE A 9 -0.87 12.64 8.29
C PHE A 9 -1.62 11.78 7.27
N LEU A 10 -2.86 11.38 7.57
CA LEU A 10 -3.71 10.64 6.63
C LEU A 10 -3.98 11.44 5.34
N GLN A 11 -4.16 12.75 5.45
CA GLN A 11 -4.32 13.61 4.27
C GLN A 11 -3.02 13.72 3.49
N MET A 12 -1.88 13.92 4.15
CA MET A 12 -0.57 14.00 3.50
C MET A 12 -0.22 12.70 2.78
N PHE A 13 -0.38 11.55 3.45
CA PHE A 13 -0.01 10.24 2.92
C PHE A 13 -0.82 9.83 1.69
N ARG A 14 -2.02 10.40 1.47
CA ARG A 14 -2.78 10.17 0.23
C ARG A 14 -2.10 10.72 -1.02
N TYR A 15 -1.20 11.68 -0.86
CA TYR A 15 -0.47 12.30 -1.98
C TYR A 15 0.95 11.76 -2.14
N VAL A 16 1.42 10.91 -1.21
CA VAL A 16 2.75 10.31 -1.26
C VAL A 16 2.67 9.02 -2.06
N PRO A 17 3.55 8.80 -3.06
CA PRO A 17 3.66 7.51 -3.73
C PRO A 17 3.89 6.39 -2.72
N ILE A 18 3.25 5.25 -2.93
CA ILE A 18 3.22 4.19 -1.93
C ILE A 18 4.62 3.68 -1.54
N LEU A 19 5.52 3.54 -2.50
CA LEU A 19 6.90 3.11 -2.23
C LEU A 19 7.62 4.10 -1.32
N ASP A 20 7.47 5.39 -1.59
CA ASP A 20 8.07 6.47 -0.79
C ASP A 20 7.45 6.54 0.61
N LEU A 21 6.14 6.26 0.71
CA LEU A 21 5.45 6.20 2.00
C LEU A 21 6.05 5.11 2.88
N PHE A 22 6.19 3.89 2.35
CA PHE A 22 6.77 2.79 3.11
C PHE A 22 8.26 3.00 3.38
N ARG A 23 9.04 3.52 2.43
CA ARG A 23 10.47 3.80 2.66
C ARG A 23 10.71 4.92 3.68
N GLY A 24 9.94 5.99 3.58
CA GLY A 24 10.16 7.21 4.33
C GLY A 24 9.54 7.20 5.73
N PHE A 25 8.42 6.49 5.93
CA PHE A 25 7.62 6.63 7.15
C PHE A 25 7.37 5.32 7.90
N TYR A 26 7.46 4.17 7.24
CA TYR A 26 7.27 2.88 7.90
C TYR A 26 8.50 2.55 8.77
N ASN A 27 8.26 1.97 9.95
CA ASN A 27 9.25 1.69 11.00
C ASN A 27 9.91 2.90 11.67
N LEU A 28 9.46 4.13 11.40
CA LEU A 28 9.94 5.29 12.16
C LEU A 28 9.41 5.31 13.60
N ASN A 29 8.12 5.02 13.79
CA ASN A 29 7.50 4.84 15.10
C ASN A 29 6.14 4.13 14.99
N SER A 30 5.63 3.65 16.12
CA SER A 30 4.37 2.90 16.19
C SER A 30 3.15 3.72 15.77
N ARG A 31 3.16 5.04 16.01
CA ARG A 31 2.06 5.93 15.61
C ARG A 31 1.98 6.04 14.08
N LEU A 32 3.10 6.30 13.40
CA LEU A 32 3.15 6.35 11.95
C LEU A 32 2.82 5.00 11.32
N ASN A 33 3.33 3.89 11.87
CA ASN A 33 2.97 2.55 11.40
C ASN A 33 1.46 2.31 11.49
N ARG A 34 0.81 2.71 12.59
CA ARG A 34 -0.66 2.64 12.73
C ARG A 34 -1.36 3.50 11.67
N ILE A 35 -0.92 4.74 11.47
CA ILE A 35 -1.54 5.65 10.50
C ILE A 35 -1.38 5.13 9.08
N ILE A 36 -0.19 4.66 8.71
CA ILE A 36 0.07 4.02 7.41
C ILE A 36 -0.88 2.85 7.22
N GLY A 37 -1.11 2.04 8.27
CA GLY A 37 -2.06 0.92 8.28
C GLY A 37 -3.52 1.27 7.96
N GLU A 38 -3.91 2.55 8.07
CA GLU A 38 -5.25 3.05 7.72
C GLU A 38 -5.31 3.64 6.30
N VAL A 39 -4.16 3.82 5.64
CA VAL A 39 -4.09 4.32 4.26
C VAL A 39 -4.62 3.23 3.32
N ARG A 40 -5.56 3.62 2.46
CA ARG A 40 -6.10 2.75 1.40
C ARG A 40 -5.13 2.73 0.24
N ILE A 41 -4.84 1.52 -0.22
CA ILE A 41 -3.79 1.27 -1.19
C ILE A 41 -4.39 0.65 -2.45
N HIS A 42 -3.88 1.08 -3.60
CA HIS A 42 -4.14 0.51 -4.90
C HIS A 42 -2.85 -0.18 -5.36
N ILE A 43 -2.91 -1.48 -5.64
CA ILE A 43 -1.76 -2.27 -6.08
C ILE A 43 -1.91 -2.60 -7.55
N HIS A 44 -0.81 -2.50 -8.30
CA HIS A 44 -0.73 -2.95 -9.68
C HIS A 44 -0.15 -4.36 -9.75
N SER A 45 -0.56 -5.16 -10.73
CA SER A 45 -0.06 -6.53 -10.93
C SER A 45 1.43 -6.57 -11.25
N VAL A 46 1.94 -5.51 -11.87
CA VAL A 46 3.36 -5.32 -12.18
C VAL A 46 3.98 -4.39 -11.14
N LEU A 47 4.38 -4.96 -10.01
CA LEU A 47 5.23 -4.27 -9.03
C LEU A 47 6.70 -4.46 -9.42
N ASN A 48 7.49 -3.38 -9.36
CA ASN A 48 8.93 -3.50 -9.55
C ASN A 48 9.59 -4.24 -8.35
N GLU A 49 10.85 -4.65 -8.50
CA GLU A 49 11.56 -5.40 -7.44
C GLU A 49 11.58 -4.67 -6.09
N GLU A 50 11.67 -3.34 -6.10
CA GLU A 50 11.68 -2.53 -4.88
C GLU A 50 10.34 -2.54 -4.17
N GLU A 51 9.25 -2.38 -4.91
CA GLU A 51 7.88 -2.45 -4.40
C GLU A 51 7.59 -3.84 -3.85
N GLN A 52 8.07 -4.89 -4.51
CA GLN A 52 7.95 -6.26 -4.02
C GLN A 52 8.72 -6.47 -2.71
N GLY A 53 9.92 -5.90 -2.58
CA GLY A 53 10.75 -6.05 -1.39
C GLY A 53 10.28 -5.21 -0.19
N TYR A 54 9.76 -4.01 -0.43
CA TYR A 54 9.42 -3.06 0.65
C TYR A 54 7.92 -2.97 0.96
N ILE A 55 7.05 -3.04 -0.04
CA ILE A 55 5.61 -2.83 0.18
C ILE A 55 4.94 -4.15 0.58
N LEU A 56 5.12 -5.22 -0.20
CA LEU A 56 4.39 -6.47 0.01
C LEU A 56 4.57 -7.07 1.42
N PRO A 57 5.76 -7.06 2.04
CA PRO A 57 5.92 -7.62 3.39
C PRO A 57 5.29 -6.77 4.49
N ASN A 58 5.07 -5.49 4.22
CA ASN A 58 4.71 -4.49 5.22
C ASN A 58 3.28 -3.96 5.08
N ILE A 59 2.61 -4.28 3.97
CA ILE A 59 1.21 -3.93 3.76
C ILE A 59 0.29 -4.89 4.50
N CYS A 60 -0.67 -4.35 5.22
CA CYS A 60 -1.77 -5.15 5.74
C CYS A 60 -2.75 -5.47 4.60
N PRO A 61 -3.15 -6.74 4.41
CA PRO A 61 -4.13 -7.13 3.39
C PRO A 61 -5.45 -6.36 3.43
N LYS A 62 -5.83 -5.78 4.57
CA LYS A 62 -7.04 -4.96 4.74
C LYS A 62 -6.96 -3.59 4.06
N GLN A 63 -5.75 -3.12 3.76
CA GLN A 63 -5.50 -1.83 3.13
C GLN A 63 -5.71 -1.86 1.62
N ILE A 64 -5.59 -3.04 1.01
CA ILE A 64 -5.69 -3.23 -0.44
C ILE A 64 -7.14 -3.05 -0.86
N ARG A 65 -7.45 -1.92 -1.50
CA ARG A 65 -8.81 -1.60 -1.95
C ARG A 65 -9.07 -2.13 -3.34
N SER A 66 -8.12 -1.97 -4.25
CA SER A 66 -8.19 -2.51 -5.59
C SER A 66 -6.87 -3.14 -6.00
N PHE A 67 -6.99 -4.12 -6.88
CA PHE A 67 -5.86 -4.72 -7.58
C PHE A 67 -6.06 -4.52 -9.07
N CYS A 68 -5.14 -3.79 -9.69
CA CYS A 68 -5.17 -3.46 -11.11
C CYS A 68 -4.33 -4.47 -11.87
N VAL A 69 -4.95 -5.10 -12.87
CA VAL A 69 -4.39 -6.18 -13.66
C VAL A 69 -4.16 -5.68 -15.07
N TYR A 70 -2.94 -5.84 -15.57
CA TYR A 70 -2.62 -5.66 -16.98
C TYR A 70 -2.66 -7.01 -17.70
N GLU A 71 -3.42 -7.08 -18.81
CA GLU A 71 -3.80 -8.33 -19.48
C GLU A 71 -2.61 -9.18 -19.96
N ASP A 72 -1.46 -8.56 -20.25
CA ASP A 72 -0.32 -9.24 -20.90
C ASP A 72 0.68 -9.92 -19.93
N GLN A 73 0.55 -9.74 -18.61
CA GLN A 73 1.58 -10.17 -17.64
C GLN A 73 1.01 -10.76 -16.34
N TYR A 74 0.00 -11.62 -16.46
CA TYR A 74 -0.67 -12.21 -15.31
C TYR A 74 0.13 -13.37 -14.69
N GLU A 75 0.92 -13.10 -13.65
CA GLU A 75 1.39 -14.14 -12.73
C GLU A 75 0.41 -14.31 -11.56
N PHE A 76 -0.21 -15.49 -11.47
CA PHE A 76 -1.18 -15.89 -10.44
C PHE A 76 -0.68 -15.78 -8.98
N LEU A 77 0.61 -15.51 -8.77
CA LEU A 77 1.33 -15.75 -7.52
C LEU A 77 1.01 -14.79 -6.36
N LYS A 78 0.20 -13.73 -6.54
CA LYS A 78 0.09 -12.65 -5.54
C LYS A 78 -1.32 -12.37 -5.01
N LEU A 79 -2.36 -13.05 -5.50
CA LEU A 79 -3.74 -12.85 -5.04
C LEU A 79 -3.99 -13.35 -3.61
N ASN A 80 -3.22 -14.35 -3.17
CA ASN A 80 -3.38 -14.98 -1.85
C ASN A 80 -3.12 -14.02 -0.68
N GLN A 81 -2.37 -12.93 -0.93
CA GLN A 81 -2.09 -11.88 0.04
C GLN A 81 -3.18 -10.80 0.06
N CYS A 82 -4.10 -10.83 -0.89
CA CYS A 82 -5.03 -9.74 -1.17
C CYS A 82 -6.48 -10.12 -0.82
N ASN A 83 -6.69 -10.68 0.38
CA ASN A 83 -7.98 -11.22 0.84
C ASN A 83 -9.12 -10.19 0.97
N ASN A 84 -8.85 -8.89 0.82
CA ASN A 84 -9.85 -7.82 0.93
C ASN A 84 -9.98 -6.95 -0.34
N ILE A 85 -9.55 -7.45 -1.51
CA ILE A 85 -9.75 -6.72 -2.78
C ILE A 85 -11.26 -6.48 -2.97
N ARG A 86 -11.64 -5.21 -3.04
CA ARG A 86 -13.04 -4.80 -3.29
C ARG A 86 -13.33 -4.57 -4.76
N GLN A 87 -12.29 -4.45 -5.57
CA GLN A 87 -12.39 -4.18 -7.00
C GLN A 87 -11.18 -4.75 -7.75
N LEU A 88 -11.47 -5.49 -8.82
CA LEU A 88 -10.51 -5.84 -9.85
C LEU A 88 -10.70 -4.86 -11.01
N ALA A 89 -9.62 -4.24 -11.45
CA ALA A 89 -9.62 -3.38 -12.63
C ALA A 89 -8.74 -4.01 -13.70
N PHE A 90 -9.26 -4.09 -14.92
CA PHE A 90 -8.51 -4.53 -16.10
C PHE A 90 -8.08 -3.27 -16.86
N GLY A 91 -6.78 -3.17 -17.14
CA GLY A 91 -6.17 -2.02 -17.82
C GLY A 91 -5.26 -2.45 -18.95
#